data_AF-A0A8J4E1M5-F1
#
_entry.id   AF-A0A8J4E1M5-F1
#
_cell.length_a   1.000
_cell.length_b   1.000
_cell.length_c   1.000
_cell.angle_alpha   90.00
_cell.angle_beta   90.00
_cell.angle_gamma   90.00
#
_symmetry.space_group_name_H-M   'P 1'
#
loop_
_entity.id
_entity.type
_entity.pdbx_description
1 polymer ?
#
loop_
_entity_poly.entity_id
_entity_poly.type
_entity_poly.pdbx_seq_one_letter_code
_entity_poly.pdbx_strand_id
1 'polypeptide(L)'
;MGVAHFWKRVPGAAIDGRRPKELSDLVPYWFDPGFPAERDRGLLVGVLNTGDLIGTLLAFGAVGTGHEPAAGVVSGRPHDWDEEWTVGTIGVADVRQVAAFLLAAPFQQWAVRHHAPLAAEAESLGFDLEAADVVGGAERLAALFVAAAAHDQAVVVKVSA
;
A
#
# COMPACT_ATOMS: atom_id res chain seq x y z
N MET A 1 -1.75 2.92 20.47
CA MET A 1 -0.54 2.62 19.66
C MET A 1 -1.06 2.41 18.25
N GLY A 2 -0.48 3.07 17.25
CA GLY A 2 -1.04 3.10 15.89
C GLY A 2 -0.25 2.22 14.94
N VAL A 3 -0.90 1.61 13.95
CA VAL A 3 -0.24 0.72 12.98
C VAL A 3 0.14 1.53 11.74
N ALA A 4 1.43 1.59 11.45
CA ALA A 4 1.97 2.21 10.25
C ALA A 4 2.16 1.19 9.13
N HIS A 5 1.73 1.56 7.93
CA HIS A 5 1.95 0.81 6.70
C HIS A 5 2.84 1.62 5.76
N PHE A 6 3.81 0.93 5.15
CA PHE A 6 4.78 1.53 4.25
C PHE A 6 4.87 0.74 2.95
N TRP A 7 4.95 1.47 1.84
CA TRP A 7 5.22 0.94 0.51
C TRP A 7 6.39 1.69 -0.10
N LYS A 8 7.47 0.99 -0.42
CA LYS A 8 8.66 1.56 -1.05
C LYS A 8 8.91 0.93 -2.40
N ARG A 9 9.03 1.74 -3.45
CA ARG A 9 9.46 1.24 -4.76
C ARG A 9 10.98 1.10 -4.81
N VAL A 10 11.44 -0.03 -5.32
CA VAL A 10 12.86 -0.36 -5.45
C VAL A 10 13.11 -1.00 -6.82
N PRO A 11 14.32 -0.91 -7.40
CA PRO A 11 14.65 -1.69 -8.60
C PRO A 11 14.32 -3.17 -8.41
N GLY A 12 13.77 -3.85 -9.43
CA GLY A 12 13.39 -5.27 -9.30
C GLY A 12 14.55 -6.16 -8.81
N ALA A 13 15.76 -5.95 -9.36
CA ALA A 13 16.96 -6.66 -8.92
C ALA A 13 17.36 -6.40 -7.45
N ALA A 14 16.78 -5.39 -6.80
CA ALA A 14 17.06 -5.08 -5.40
C ALA A 14 16.33 -6.01 -4.43
N ILE A 15 15.30 -6.76 -4.85
CA ILE A 15 14.60 -7.72 -3.97
C ILE A 15 15.13 -9.16 -4.11
N ASP A 16 15.84 -9.46 -5.19
CA ASP A 16 16.32 -10.82 -5.49
C ASP A 16 17.28 -11.34 -4.42
N GLY A 17 16.92 -12.49 -3.81
CA GLY A 17 17.76 -13.20 -2.85
C GLY A 17 17.95 -12.51 -1.49
N ARG A 18 17.23 -11.40 -1.22
CA ARG A 18 17.26 -10.74 0.08
C ARG A 18 16.48 -11.50 1.12
N ARG A 19 16.98 -11.49 2.35
CA ARG A 19 16.27 -12.01 3.52
C ARG A 19 15.24 -10.99 4.02
N PRO A 20 14.20 -11.41 4.75
CA PRO A 20 13.18 -10.51 5.29
C PRO A 20 13.73 -9.30 6.04
N LYS A 21 14.72 -9.50 6.92
CA LYS A 21 15.41 -8.39 7.60
C LYS A 21 16.00 -7.37 6.62
N GLU A 22 16.68 -7.82 5.57
CA GLU A 22 17.32 -6.96 4.57
C GLU A 22 16.31 -6.22 3.69
N LEU A 23 15.09 -6.76 3.55
CA LEU A 23 13.95 -6.07 2.95
C LEU A 23 13.38 -5.02 3.91
N SER A 24 13.23 -5.35 5.20
CA SER A 24 12.73 -4.42 6.22
C SER A 24 13.65 -3.21 6.40
N ASP A 25 14.97 -3.43 6.32
CA ASP A 25 16.00 -2.38 6.38
C ASP A 25 15.98 -1.45 5.14
N LEU A 26 15.38 -1.88 4.02
CA LEU A 26 15.19 -1.00 2.87
C LEU A 26 14.13 0.05 3.15
N VAL A 27 13.18 -0.17 4.05
CA VAL A 27 12.03 0.72 4.25
C VAL A 27 12.24 1.55 5.53
N PRO A 28 12.61 2.84 5.40
CA PRO A 28 12.84 3.69 6.56
C PRO A 28 11.53 3.94 7.31
N TYR A 29 11.62 4.02 8.63
CA TYR A 29 10.52 4.34 9.53
C TYR A 29 10.34 5.86 9.67
N TRP A 30 9.20 6.32 10.23
CA TRP A 30 8.84 7.74 10.35
C TRP A 30 9.92 8.63 10.96
N PHE A 31 10.68 8.10 11.92
CA PHE A 31 11.72 8.83 12.64
C PHE A 31 13.12 8.67 12.01
N ASP A 32 13.25 7.85 10.98
CA ASP A 32 14.51 7.72 10.27
C ASP A 32 14.76 8.98 9.41
N PRO A 33 15.96 9.56 9.44
CA PRO A 33 16.29 10.73 8.63
C PRO A 33 16.07 10.53 7.12
N GLY A 34 16.11 9.28 6.65
CA GLY A 34 15.85 8.92 5.25
C GLY A 34 14.38 9.00 4.84
N PHE A 35 13.43 8.90 5.80
CA PHE A 35 12.01 8.83 5.48
C PHE A 35 11.50 10.09 4.74
N PRO A 36 11.71 11.33 5.24
CA PRO A 36 11.24 12.51 4.53
C PRO A 36 11.85 12.63 3.14
N ALA A 37 13.15 12.34 3.00
CA ALA A 37 13.86 12.43 1.73
C ALA A 37 13.34 11.44 0.67
N GLU A 38 13.00 10.21 1.07
CA GLU A 38 12.45 9.22 0.15
C GLU A 38 10.98 9.49 -0.21
N ARG A 39 10.19 9.93 0.78
CA ARG A 39 8.80 10.35 0.57
C ARG A 39 8.73 11.52 -0.42
N ASP A 40 9.54 12.55 -0.22
CA ASP A 40 9.51 13.77 -1.06
C ASP A 40 9.99 13.48 -2.50
N ARG A 41 10.75 12.40 -2.71
CA ARG A 41 11.13 11.88 -4.04
C ARG A 41 10.10 10.93 -4.66
N GLY A 42 8.98 10.68 -3.97
CA GLY A 42 7.97 9.71 -4.40
C GLY A 42 8.50 8.28 -4.47
N LEU A 43 9.47 7.92 -3.64
CA LEU A 43 10.00 6.54 -3.53
C LEU A 43 9.28 5.74 -2.46
N LEU A 44 8.62 6.42 -1.52
CA LEU A 44 8.04 5.84 -0.32
C LEU A 44 6.69 6.50 -0.03
N VAL A 45 5.69 5.67 0.29
CA VAL A 45 4.44 6.09 0.91
C VAL A 45 4.39 5.44 2.29
N GLY A 46 4.16 6.26 3.32
CA GLY A 46 3.80 5.80 4.65
C GLY A 46 2.42 6.32 5.01
N VAL A 47 1.61 5.50 5.69
CA VAL A 47 0.35 5.92 6.29
C VAL A 47 0.24 5.36 7.70
N LEU A 48 -0.35 6.13 8.61
CA LEU A 48 -0.61 5.70 9.98
C LEU A 48 -2.11 5.40 10.11
N ASN A 49 -2.45 4.24 10.65
CA ASN A 49 -3.80 3.77 10.98
C ASN A 49 -4.77 3.58 9.81
N THR A 50 -4.40 3.94 8.58
CA THR A 50 -5.30 3.93 7.42
C THR A 50 -4.88 2.92 6.35
N GLY A 51 -3.81 2.16 6.56
CA GLY A 51 -3.32 1.17 5.58
C GLY A 51 -4.36 0.09 5.28
N ASP A 52 -4.94 -0.50 6.32
CA ASP A 52 -6.00 -1.49 6.19
C ASP A 52 -7.27 -0.90 5.54
N LEU A 53 -7.64 0.34 5.90
CA LEU A 53 -8.79 1.03 5.29
C LEU A 53 -8.59 1.33 3.80
N ILE A 54 -7.37 1.67 3.38
CA ILE A 54 -7.03 1.80 1.97
C ILE A 54 -7.19 0.44 1.28
N GLY A 55 -6.66 -0.64 1.87
CA GLY A 55 -6.85 -2.00 1.36
C GLY A 55 -8.33 -2.36 1.19
N THR A 56 -9.15 -2.07 2.20
CA THR A 56 -10.60 -2.29 2.17
C THR A 56 -11.31 -1.48 1.09
N LEU A 57 -10.95 -0.20 0.91
CA LEU A 57 -11.50 0.64 -0.18
C LEU A 57 -11.20 0.03 -1.55
N LEU A 58 -9.98 -0.44 -1.77
CA LEU A 58 -9.56 -1.07 -3.04
C LEU A 58 -10.29 -2.40 -3.28
N ALA A 59 -10.42 -3.23 -2.22
CA ALA A 59 -11.14 -4.49 -2.30
C ALA A 59 -12.62 -4.28 -2.68
N PHE A 60 -13.33 -3.35 -2.04
CA PHE A 60 -14.71 -3.03 -2.39
C PHE A 60 -14.84 -2.43 -3.79
N GLY A 61 -13.93 -1.53 -4.16
CA GLY A 61 -13.92 -0.89 -5.47
C GLY A 61 -13.74 -1.85 -6.64
N ALA A 62 -13.03 -2.96 -6.42
CA ALA A 62 -12.74 -3.95 -7.45
C ALA A 62 -13.85 -4.99 -7.68
N VAL A 63 -14.82 -5.12 -6.78
CA VAL A 63 -15.87 -6.15 -6.89
C VAL A 63 -16.67 -5.99 -8.18
N GLY A 64 -16.70 -7.05 -8.99
CA GLY A 64 -17.46 -7.10 -10.24
C GLY A 64 -16.79 -6.36 -11.41
N THR A 65 -15.52 -5.95 -11.26
CA THR A 65 -14.79 -5.19 -12.28
C THR A 65 -13.80 -6.03 -13.08
N GLY A 66 -13.49 -7.26 -12.65
CA GLY A 66 -12.43 -8.09 -13.21
C GLY A 66 -11.02 -7.71 -12.71
N HIS A 67 -10.90 -6.70 -11.84
CA HIS A 67 -9.65 -6.27 -11.22
C HIS A 67 -9.45 -6.80 -9.80
N GLU A 68 -10.28 -7.74 -9.33
CA GLU A 68 -10.18 -8.35 -8.00
C GLU A 68 -8.80 -8.96 -7.71
N PRO A 69 -8.12 -9.64 -8.67
CA PRO A 69 -6.76 -10.11 -8.42
C PRO A 69 -5.76 -8.97 -8.16
N ALA A 70 -5.89 -7.86 -8.89
CA ALA A 70 -5.02 -6.70 -8.72
C ALA A 70 -5.27 -6.01 -7.38
N ALA A 71 -6.53 -5.85 -6.99
CA ALA A 71 -6.88 -5.33 -5.68
C ALA A 71 -6.35 -6.22 -4.55
N GLY A 72 -6.48 -7.55 -4.69
CA GLY A 72 -6.00 -8.51 -3.70
C GLY A 72 -4.49 -8.45 -3.43
N VAL A 73 -3.68 -8.14 -4.46
CA VAL A 73 -2.23 -7.97 -4.31
C VAL A 73 -1.88 -6.79 -3.39
N VAL A 74 -2.62 -5.68 -3.48
CA VAL A 74 -2.31 -4.45 -2.74
C VAL A 74 -3.06 -4.34 -1.42
N SER A 75 -4.27 -4.92 -1.33
CA SER A 75 -5.08 -4.94 -0.10
C SER A 75 -4.71 -6.08 0.86
N GLY A 76 -4.00 -7.10 0.37
CA GLY A 76 -3.59 -8.25 1.15
C GLY A 76 -2.13 -8.21 1.58
N ARG A 77 -1.72 -9.25 2.33
CA ARG A 77 -0.32 -9.52 2.59
C ARG A 77 0.33 -10.08 1.32
N PRO A 78 1.54 -9.63 0.95
CA PRO A 78 2.34 -10.27 -0.09
C PRO A 78 2.49 -11.78 0.10
N HIS A 79 2.68 -12.51 -1.00
CA HIS A 79 2.82 -13.98 -0.96
C HIS A 79 4.04 -14.48 -0.18
N ASP A 80 5.08 -13.64 -0.08
CA ASP A 80 6.35 -13.87 0.62
C ASP A 80 6.39 -13.18 1.99
N TRP A 81 5.22 -12.86 2.56
CA TRP A 81 5.11 -12.15 3.83
C TRP A 81 5.82 -12.88 4.98
N ASP A 82 6.68 -12.14 5.67
CA ASP A 82 7.36 -12.58 6.87
C ASP A 82 6.74 -11.95 8.12
N GLU A 83 6.35 -12.78 9.08
CA GLU A 83 5.68 -12.33 10.32
C GLU A 83 6.65 -11.80 11.38
N GLU A 84 7.93 -12.19 11.35
CA GLU A 84 8.93 -11.73 12.31
C GLU A 84 9.33 -10.27 12.02
N TRP A 85 9.50 -9.95 10.74
CA TRP A 85 9.93 -8.64 10.25
C TRP A 85 8.77 -7.81 9.68
N THR A 86 7.56 -8.38 9.63
CA THR A 86 6.33 -7.77 9.14
C THR A 86 6.54 -7.07 7.80
N VAL A 87 7.08 -7.81 6.84
CA VAL A 87 7.55 -7.31 5.54
C VAL A 87 7.29 -8.33 4.43
N GLY A 88 7.06 -7.85 3.21
CA GLY A 88 6.96 -8.68 2.00
C GLY A 88 7.16 -7.87 0.72
N THR A 89 7.06 -8.51 -0.44
CA THR A 89 7.33 -7.88 -1.74
C THR A 89 6.23 -8.10 -2.76
N ILE A 90 6.01 -7.07 -3.59
CA ILE A 90 5.17 -7.12 -4.78
C ILE A 90 6.10 -7.03 -5.99
N GLY A 91 6.13 -8.10 -6.78
CA GLY A 91 7.02 -8.21 -7.93
C GLY A 91 6.66 -7.26 -9.07
N VAL A 92 7.59 -7.02 -9.99
CA VAL A 92 7.41 -6.06 -11.10
C VAL A 92 6.17 -6.35 -11.95
N ALA A 93 5.87 -7.63 -12.20
CA ALA A 93 4.69 -8.03 -12.98
C ALA A 93 3.39 -7.61 -12.27
N ASP A 94 3.29 -7.89 -10.97
CA ASP A 94 2.14 -7.54 -10.15
C ASP A 94 2.03 -6.02 -9.98
N VAL A 95 3.16 -5.31 -9.81
CA VAL A 95 3.20 -3.84 -9.76
C VAL A 95 2.56 -3.23 -11.02
N ARG A 96 2.85 -3.76 -12.22
CA ARG A 96 2.24 -3.28 -13.46
C ARG A 96 0.73 -3.52 -13.49
N GLN A 97 0.28 -4.69 -13.02
CA GLN A 97 -1.14 -5.02 -12.96
C GLN A 97 -1.89 -4.12 -11.97
N VAL A 98 -1.32 -3.92 -10.78
CA VAL A 98 -1.86 -3.02 -9.75
C VAL A 98 -1.86 -1.58 -10.24
N ALA A 99 -0.79 -1.11 -10.89
CA ALA A 99 -0.72 0.24 -11.43
C ALA A 99 -1.83 0.51 -12.47
N ALA A 100 -2.11 -0.44 -13.35
CA ALA A 100 -3.19 -0.31 -14.34
C ALA A 100 -4.57 -0.20 -13.68
N PHE A 101 -4.81 -1.00 -12.63
CA PHE A 101 -6.03 -0.93 -11.82
C PHE A 101 -6.17 0.42 -11.11
N LEU A 102 -5.12 0.85 -10.40
CA LEU A 102 -5.13 2.07 -9.60
C LEU A 102 -5.21 3.34 -10.46
N LEU A 103 -4.65 3.33 -11.68
CA LEU A 103 -4.72 4.48 -12.59
C LEU A 103 -6.15 4.80 -13.04
N ALA A 104 -7.01 3.78 -13.12
CA ALA A 104 -8.42 3.93 -13.54
C ALA A 104 -9.39 4.04 -12.35
N ALA A 105 -8.89 3.96 -11.11
CA ALA A 105 -9.72 3.85 -9.93
C ALA A 105 -10.38 5.19 -9.53
N PRO A 106 -11.73 5.27 -9.48
CA PRO A 106 -12.43 6.47 -9.05
C PRO A 106 -12.56 6.53 -7.52
N PHE A 107 -11.45 6.73 -6.79
CA PHE A 107 -11.38 6.61 -5.33
C PHE A 107 -12.46 7.40 -4.59
N GLN A 108 -12.74 8.65 -5.01
CA GLN A 108 -13.79 9.47 -4.43
C GLN A 108 -15.18 8.82 -4.56
N GLN A 109 -15.48 8.25 -5.72
CA GLN A 109 -16.76 7.60 -5.97
C GLN A 109 -16.89 6.31 -5.17
N TRP A 110 -15.80 5.55 -5.05
CA TRP A 110 -15.75 4.35 -4.21
C TRP A 110 -15.93 4.71 -2.73
N ALA A 111 -15.26 5.74 -2.23
CA ALA A 111 -15.41 6.18 -0.84
C ALA A 111 -16.84 6.61 -0.52
N VAL A 112 -17.50 7.34 -1.43
CA VAL A 112 -18.93 7.70 -1.27
C VAL A 112 -19.83 6.46 -1.34
N ARG A 113 -19.64 5.60 -2.33
CA ARG A 113 -20.47 4.39 -2.52
C ARG A 113 -20.34 3.41 -1.36
N HIS A 114 -19.14 3.28 -0.81
CA HIS A 114 -18.77 2.31 0.21
C HIS A 114 -18.53 2.96 1.59
N HIS A 115 -19.09 4.16 1.83
CA HIS A 115 -18.90 4.87 3.10
C HIS A 115 -19.34 4.03 4.30
N ALA A 116 -20.54 3.46 4.28
CA ALA A 116 -21.06 2.64 5.38
C ALA A 116 -20.17 1.42 5.70
N PRO A 117 -19.79 0.55 4.74
CA PRO A 117 -18.89 -0.56 5.05
C PRO A 117 -17.46 -0.12 5.42
N LEU A 118 -16.95 1.00 4.89
CA LEU A 118 -15.67 1.56 5.32
C LEU A 118 -15.73 2.11 6.75
N ALA A 119 -16.86 2.69 7.16
CA ALA A 119 -17.06 3.20 8.51
C ALA A 119 -17.12 2.06 9.52
N ALA A 120 -17.80 0.96 9.18
CA ALA A 120 -17.83 -0.25 9.99
C ALA A 120 -16.43 -0.88 10.15
N GLU A 121 -15.61 -0.86 9.09
CA GLU A 121 -14.23 -1.32 9.18
C GLU A 121 -13.36 -0.37 10.01
N ALA A 122 -13.53 0.94 9.88
CA ALA A 122 -12.82 1.91 10.72
C ALA A 122 -13.14 1.70 12.20
N GLU A 123 -14.42 1.50 12.54
CA GLU A 123 -14.86 1.21 13.90
C GLU A 123 -14.27 -0.11 14.43
N SER A 124 -14.25 -1.17 13.61
CA SER A 124 -13.68 -2.47 13.99
C SER A 124 -12.18 -2.38 14.31
N LEU A 125 -11.47 -1.50 13.61
CA LEU A 125 -10.06 -1.19 13.82
C LEU A 125 -9.81 -0.16 14.93
N GLY A 126 -10.86 0.43 15.50
CA GLY A 126 -10.77 1.42 16.59
C GLY A 126 -10.48 2.85 16.13
N PHE A 127 -10.88 3.22 14.91
CA PHE A 127 -10.68 4.54 14.31
C PHE A 127 -11.99 5.22 13.90
N ASP A 128 -11.94 6.54 13.77
CA ASP A 128 -12.99 7.34 13.15
C ASP A 128 -12.66 7.55 11.67
N LEU A 129 -13.56 7.11 10.78
CA LEU A 129 -13.40 7.25 9.33
C LEU A 129 -13.29 8.72 8.91
N GLU A 130 -14.02 9.63 9.57
CA GLU A 130 -14.00 11.06 9.21
C GLU A 130 -12.66 11.73 9.57
N ALA A 131 -11.89 11.12 10.48
CA ALA A 131 -10.53 11.53 10.80
C ALA A 131 -9.47 10.88 9.88
N ALA A 132 -9.87 9.95 9.00
CA ALA A 132 -8.97 9.17 8.16
C ALA A 132 -8.89 9.73 6.72
N ASP A 133 -7.69 10.12 6.28
CA ASP A 133 -7.41 10.47 4.88
C ASP A 133 -7.25 9.20 4.00
N VAL A 134 -8.30 8.39 3.90
CA VAL A 134 -8.28 7.13 3.12
C VAL A 134 -8.11 7.42 1.63
N VAL A 135 -8.84 8.40 1.09
CA VAL A 135 -8.79 8.76 -0.33
C VAL A 135 -7.42 9.32 -0.70
N GLY A 136 -6.89 10.29 0.06
CA GLY A 136 -5.55 10.84 -0.21
C GLY A 136 -4.46 9.78 -0.02
N GLY A 137 -4.63 8.85 0.92
CA GLY A 137 -3.76 7.69 1.06
C GLY A 137 -3.76 6.79 -0.17
N ALA A 138 -4.95 6.45 -0.69
CA ALA A 138 -5.12 5.64 -1.90
C ALA A 138 -4.54 6.35 -3.15
N GLU A 139 -4.72 7.66 -3.28
CA GLU A 139 -4.14 8.45 -4.38
C GLU A 139 -2.61 8.47 -4.34
N ARG A 140 -2.01 8.66 -3.15
CA ARG A 140 -0.56 8.57 -2.96
C ARG A 140 -0.03 7.18 -3.30
N LEU A 141 -0.75 6.14 -2.89
CA LEU A 141 -0.40 4.75 -3.21
C LEU A 141 -0.49 4.50 -4.72
N ALA A 142 -1.54 4.97 -5.38
CA ALA A 142 -1.68 4.90 -6.84
C ALA A 142 -0.51 5.56 -7.56
N ALA A 143 -0.13 6.77 -7.14
CA ALA A 143 1.02 7.48 -7.71
C ALA A 143 2.33 6.69 -7.54
N LEU A 144 2.55 6.06 -6.39
CA LEU A 144 3.71 5.20 -6.14
C LEU A 144 3.75 4.00 -7.11
N PHE A 145 2.64 3.27 -7.26
CA PHE A 145 2.57 2.10 -8.14
C PHE A 145 2.72 2.46 -9.62
N VAL A 146 2.09 3.56 -10.05
CA VAL A 146 2.24 4.08 -11.42
C VAL A 146 3.70 4.44 -11.71
N ALA A 147 4.37 5.13 -10.78
CA ALA A 147 5.79 5.44 -10.91
C ALA A 147 6.67 4.17 -10.89
N ALA A 148 6.36 3.20 -10.04
CA ALA A 148 7.09 1.94 -9.97
C ALA A 148 6.96 1.14 -11.28
N ALA A 149 5.76 1.05 -11.84
CA ALA A 149 5.50 0.38 -13.11
C ALA A 149 6.24 1.05 -14.29
N ALA A 150 6.30 2.38 -14.31
CA ALA A 150 7.02 3.13 -15.35
C ALA A 150 8.55 2.94 -15.33
N HIS A 151 9.11 2.43 -14.22
CA HIS A 151 10.54 2.24 -14.04
C HIS A 151 10.95 0.77 -13.81
N ASP A 152 10.05 -0.18 -14.07
CA ASP A 152 10.28 -1.62 -13.86
C ASP A 152 10.74 -1.96 -12.43
N GLN A 153 10.07 -1.34 -11.46
CA GLN A 153 10.37 -1.46 -10.04
C GLN A 153 9.41 -2.42 -9.34
N ALA A 154 9.94 -3.10 -8.31
CA ALA A 154 9.15 -3.83 -7.33
C ALA A 154 8.74 -2.91 -6.18
N VAL A 155 7.82 -3.36 -5.34
CA VAL A 155 7.42 -2.65 -4.12
C VAL A 155 7.69 -3.52 -2.90
N VAL A 156 8.38 -2.97 -1.90
CA VAL A 156 8.51 -3.58 -0.57
C VAL A 156 7.41 -3.02 0.32
N VAL A 157 6.65 -3.92 0.94
CA VAL A 157 5.57 -3.60 1.88
C VAL A 157 6.06 -3.88 3.29
N LYS A 158 5.91 -2.92 4.21
CA LYS A 158 6.29 -3.08 5.63
C LYS A 158 5.18 -2.56 6.53
N VAL A 159 4.90 -3.30 7.60
CA VAL A 159 3.99 -2.89 8.67
C VAL A 159 4.80 -2.68 9.96
N SER A 160 4.42 -1.70 10.78
CA SER A 160 5.03 -1.44 12.09
C SER A 160 3.97 -0.95 13.07
N ALA A 161 3.95 -1.49 14.29
CA ALA A 161 3.12 -1.00 15.40
C ALA A 161 3.88 0.01 16.27
#